data_AF-A0A2M7LWU2-F1
#
_entry.id   AF-A0A2M7LWU2-F1
#
_cell.length_a   1.000
_cell.length_b   1.000
_cell.length_c   1.000
_cell.angle_alpha   90.00
_cell.angle_beta   90.00
_cell.angle_gamma   90.00
#
_symmetry.space_group_name_H-M   'P 1'
#
loop_
_entity.id
_entity.type
_entity.pdbx_description
1 polymer ?
#
loop_
_entity_poly.entity_id
_entity_poly.type
_entity_poly.pdbx_seq_one_letter_code
_entity_poly.pdbx_strand_id
1 'polypeptide(L)'
;MKLKDNFILMLLVILSSFLIFYQFTFIPKYLTFDEIEFTKLALSLSGKPYTPYSALATGHSTLYFYTLLFSLKTFGINVFALRLPAAIFGIFSVILFYFVSRLSFRSRLSRE
;
A
#
# COMPACT_ATOMS: atom_id res chain seq x y z
N MET A 1 -5.12 16.02 -25.90
CA MET A 1 -5.50 15.89 -24.47
C MET A 1 -4.94 14.64 -23.78
N LYS A 2 -5.00 13.44 -24.38
CA LYS A 2 -4.51 12.18 -23.73
C LYS A 2 -3.02 12.16 -23.35
N LEU A 3 -2.12 12.73 -24.16
CA LEU A 3 -0.67 12.73 -23.87
C LEU A 3 -0.31 13.53 -22.61
N LYS A 4 -0.99 14.66 -22.35
CA LYS A 4 -0.71 15.50 -21.18
C LYS A 4 -1.13 14.78 -19.89
N ASP A 5 -2.27 14.11 -19.90
CA ASP A 5 -2.76 13.33 -18.75
C ASP A 5 -1.85 12.12 -18.46
N ASN A 6 -1.40 11.42 -19.51
CA ASN A 6 -0.44 10.32 -19.36
C ASN A 6 0.91 10.80 -18.81
N PHE A 7 1.38 11.97 -19.26
CA PHE A 7 2.60 12.58 -18.75
C PHE A 7 2.47 12.97 -17.26
N ILE A 8 1.34 13.57 -16.87
CA ILE A 8 1.06 13.90 -15.46
C ILE A 8 1.02 12.63 -14.62
N LEU A 9 0.35 11.57 -15.08
CA LEU A 9 0.31 10.28 -14.38
C LEU A 9 1.72 9.69 -14.22
N MET A 10 2.52 9.69 -15.29
CA MET A 10 3.90 9.22 -15.24
C MET A 10 4.73 10.00 -14.22
N LEU A 11 4.60 11.34 -14.22
CA LEU A 11 5.28 12.21 -13.26
C LEU A 11 4.85 11.91 -11.82
N LEU A 12 3.55 11.73 -11.57
CA LEU A 12 3.02 11.37 -10.25
C LEU A 12 3.55 10.01 -9.78
N VAL A 13 3.62 9.01 -10.66
CA VAL A 13 4.18 7.70 -10.33
C VAL A 13 5.65 7.81 -9.98
N ILE A 14 6.45 8.53 -10.78
CA ILE A 14 7.89 8.72 -10.51
C ILE A 14 8.09 9.44 -9.18
N LEU A 15 7.37 10.54 -8.96
CA LEU A 15 7.52 11.37 -7.76
C LEU A 15 7.05 10.62 -6.49
N SER A 16 5.90 9.96 -6.54
CA SER A 16 5.40 9.16 -5.41
C SER A 16 6.31 7.96 -5.12
N SER A 17 6.78 7.26 -6.15
CA SER A 17 7.73 6.14 -5.98
C SER A 17 9.02 6.63 -5.34
N PHE A 18 9.59 7.74 -5.83
CA PHE A 18 10.80 8.31 -5.25
C PHE A 18 10.60 8.67 -3.77
N LEU A 19 9.52 9.38 -3.42
CA LEU A 19 9.26 9.81 -2.05
C LEU A 19 9.01 8.62 -1.10
N ILE A 20 8.26 7.60 -1.54
CA ILE A 20 7.91 6.44 -0.71
C ILE A 20 9.12 5.51 -0.53
N PHE A 21 9.91 5.30 -1.59
CA PHE A 21 11.06 4.42 -1.54
C PHE A 21 12.34 5.09 -1.02
N TYR A 22 12.35 6.41 -0.85
CA TYR A 22 13.47 7.14 -0.27
C TYR A 22 13.74 6.70 1.18
N GLN A 23 14.87 6.03 1.41
CA GLN A 23 15.25 5.48 2.71
C GLN A 23 14.19 4.57 3.35
N PHE A 24 13.39 3.90 2.53
CA PHE A 24 12.23 3.11 2.91
C PHE A 24 12.44 2.06 4.02
N THR A 25 13.58 1.37 3.99
CA THR A 25 13.93 0.36 5.01
C THR A 25 14.59 0.98 6.25
N PHE A 26 15.11 2.19 6.13
CA PHE A 26 15.89 2.86 7.18
C PHE A 26 15.06 3.84 8.01
N ILE A 27 13.95 4.34 7.47
CA ILE A 27 13.04 5.28 8.14
C ILE A 27 11.64 4.64 8.27
N PRO A 28 11.10 4.49 9.50
CA PRO A 28 11.79 4.61 10.78
C PRO A 28 12.78 3.46 11.00
N LYS A 29 13.85 3.73 11.79
CA LYS A 29 14.95 2.78 12.06
C LYS A 29 14.50 1.56 12.88
N TYR A 30 13.53 1.76 13.76
CA TYR A 30 12.97 0.71 14.60
C TYR A 30 11.59 0.30 14.11
N LEU A 31 11.24 -0.96 14.36
CA LEU A 31 9.90 -1.45 14.10
C LEU A 31 8.92 -0.89 15.12
N THR A 32 7.73 -0.54 14.66
CA THR A 32 6.64 -0.17 15.56
C THR A 32 5.99 -1.43 16.15
N PHE A 33 5.26 -1.26 17.25
CA PHE A 33 4.53 -2.36 17.87
C PHE A 33 3.51 -2.97 16.89
N ASP A 34 2.78 -2.12 16.15
CA ASP A 34 1.80 -2.57 15.17
C ASP A 34 2.45 -3.34 14.01
N GLU A 35 3.62 -2.91 13.53
CA GLU A 35 4.38 -3.62 12.50
C GLU A 35 4.71 -5.06 12.94
N ILE A 36 5.06 -5.25 14.21
CA ILE A 36 5.36 -6.57 14.78
C ILE A 36 4.08 -7.41 14.91
N GLU A 37 3.02 -6.86 15.49
CA GLU A 37 1.74 -7.57 15.65
C GLU A 37 1.13 -7.96 14.29
N PHE A 38 1.24 -7.10 13.29
CA PHE A 38 0.77 -7.40 11.94
C PHE A 38 1.58 -8.50 11.27
N THR A 39 2.90 -8.50 11.49
CA THR A 39 3.76 -9.60 11.03
C THR A 39 3.34 -10.91 11.67
N LYS A 40 3.13 -10.94 12.99
CA LYS A 40 2.65 -12.15 13.69
C LYS A 40 1.31 -12.63 13.16
N LEU A 41 0.36 -11.70 12.94
CA LEU A 41 -0.96 -12.04 12.40
C LEU A 41 -0.83 -12.63 11.00
N ALA A 42 -0.09 -11.99 10.10
CA ALA A 42 0.13 -12.49 8.74
C ALA A 42 0.75 -13.89 8.73
N LEU A 43 1.80 -14.11 9.53
CA LEU A 43 2.43 -15.44 9.66
C LEU A 43 1.46 -16.49 10.22
N SER A 44 0.59 -16.11 11.17
CA SER A 44 -0.41 -17.01 11.77
C SER A 44 -1.48 -17.50 10.77
N LEU A 45 -1.66 -16.80 9.65
CA LEU A 45 -2.57 -17.17 8.56
C LEU A 45 -1.95 -18.20 7.60
N SER A 46 -0.62 -18.42 7.67
CA SER A 46 0.05 -19.38 6.81
C SER A 46 -0.41 -20.81 7.11
N GLY A 47 -0.78 -21.56 6.07
CA GLY A 47 -1.20 -22.96 6.20
C GLY A 47 -2.62 -23.15 6.74
N LYS A 48 -3.36 -22.08 7.01
CA LYS A 48 -4.77 -22.12 7.40
C LYS A 48 -5.68 -21.90 6.18
N PRO A 49 -6.91 -22.43 6.19
CA PRO A 49 -7.92 -22.03 5.22
C PRO A 49 -8.19 -20.52 5.30
N TYR A 50 -8.81 -19.97 4.27
CA TYR A 50 -9.16 -18.55 4.23
C TYR A 50 -9.94 -18.15 5.49
N THR A 51 -9.37 -17.23 6.25
CA THR A 51 -9.87 -16.78 7.55
C THR A 51 -10.20 -15.30 7.42
N PRO A 52 -11.46 -14.89 7.24
CA PRO A 52 -11.80 -13.49 6.92
C PRO A 52 -11.59 -12.51 8.08
N TYR A 53 -11.72 -13.00 9.32
CA TYR A 53 -11.52 -12.23 10.55
C TYR A 53 -10.67 -13.04 11.52
N SER A 54 -9.76 -12.35 12.22
CA SER A 54 -8.94 -12.94 13.28
C SER A 54 -9.11 -12.13 14.55
N ALA A 55 -9.21 -12.80 15.70
CA ALA A 55 -9.21 -12.15 17.01
C ALA A 55 -7.82 -11.59 17.39
N LEU A 56 -6.77 -12.00 16.67
CA LEU A 56 -5.43 -11.43 16.81
C LEU A 56 -5.41 -9.99 16.27
N ALA A 57 -4.45 -9.20 16.75
CA ALA A 57 -4.33 -7.77 16.47
C ALA A 57 -5.69 -7.08 16.53
N THR A 58 -6.40 -7.15 17.67
CA THR A 58 -7.65 -6.41 17.93
C THR A 58 -8.83 -6.66 16.97
N GLY A 59 -8.93 -7.81 16.30
CA GLY A 59 -10.13 -8.13 15.51
C GLY A 59 -10.11 -7.65 14.05
N HIS A 60 -8.94 -7.47 13.44
CA HIS A 60 -8.84 -6.91 12.09
C HIS A 60 -9.31 -7.88 10.99
N SER A 61 -9.81 -7.29 9.89
CA SER A 61 -10.02 -8.00 8.62
C SER A 61 -8.68 -8.47 8.04
N THR A 62 -8.64 -9.68 7.47
CA THR A 62 -7.37 -10.34 7.14
C THR A 62 -6.83 -10.07 5.74
N LEU A 63 -7.56 -9.35 4.88
CA LEU A 63 -7.20 -9.15 3.47
C LEU A 63 -5.81 -8.54 3.31
N TYR A 64 -5.51 -7.47 4.05
CA TYR A 64 -4.17 -6.85 4.06
C TYR A 64 -3.09 -7.81 4.55
N PHE A 65 -3.42 -8.71 5.48
CA PHE A 65 -2.46 -9.64 6.04
C PHE A 65 -2.14 -10.79 5.09
N TYR A 66 -3.03 -11.12 4.15
CA TYR A 66 -2.71 -12.03 3.06
C TYR A 66 -1.75 -11.41 2.05
N THR A 67 -1.89 -10.11 1.73
CA THR A 67 -0.92 -9.43 0.85
C THR A 67 0.44 -9.27 1.55
N LEU A 68 0.43 -8.99 2.86
CA LEU A 68 1.63 -9.00 3.69
C LEU A 68 2.27 -10.39 3.76
N LEU A 69 1.50 -11.44 4.02
CA LEU A 69 1.99 -12.82 4.05
C LEU A 69 2.62 -13.22 2.71
N PHE A 70 2.02 -12.82 1.59
CA PHE A 70 2.60 -13.03 0.27
C PHE A 70 3.96 -12.34 0.15
N SER A 71 4.07 -11.06 0.52
CA SER A 71 5.34 -10.31 0.50
C SER A 71 6.42 -10.95 1.37
N LEU A 72 6.07 -11.39 2.59
CA LEU A 72 6.98 -12.07 3.51
C LEU A 72 7.45 -13.42 2.95
N LYS A 73 6.58 -14.15 2.23
CA LYS A 73 6.95 -15.42 1.58
C LYS A 73 7.85 -15.22 0.35
N THR A 74 7.67 -14.14 -0.40
CA THR A 74 8.45 -13.88 -1.62
C THR A 74 9.82 -13.28 -1.33
N PHE A 75 9.92 -12.37 -0.35
CA PHE A 75 11.15 -11.61 -0.06
C PHE A 75 11.82 -11.99 1.28
N GLY A 76 11.23 -12.91 2.03
CA GLY A 76 11.70 -13.32 3.36
C GLY A 76 11.21 -12.39 4.48
N ILE A 77 11.48 -12.77 5.73
CA ILE A 77 11.05 -12.01 6.92
C ILE A 77 12.08 -10.90 7.17
N ASN A 78 11.84 -9.73 6.61
CA ASN A 78 12.66 -8.53 6.80
C ASN A 78 11.81 -7.24 6.70
N VAL A 79 12.41 -6.11 7.06
CA VAL A 79 11.72 -4.80 7.06
C VAL A 79 11.24 -4.40 5.67
N PHE A 80 12.00 -4.74 4.62
CA PHE A 80 11.60 -4.46 3.25
C PHE A 80 10.30 -5.16 2.90
N ALA A 81 10.23 -6.48 3.10
CA ALA A 81 9.06 -7.29 2.82
C ALA A 81 7.84 -6.87 3.66
N LEU A 82 8.06 -6.48 4.92
CA LEU A 82 7.02 -6.02 5.81
C LEU A 82 6.34 -4.73 5.32
N ARG A 83 7.13 -3.75 4.88
CA ARG A 83 6.61 -2.45 4.47
C ARG A 83 6.16 -2.41 3.02
N LEU A 84 6.63 -3.34 2.18
CA LEU A 84 6.43 -3.32 0.72
C LEU A 84 4.95 -3.25 0.30
N PRO A 85 4.01 -4.02 0.90
CA PRO A 85 2.59 -3.90 0.55
C PRO A 85 2.06 -2.49 0.77
N ALA A 86 2.35 -1.89 1.93
CA ALA A 86 1.93 -0.53 2.26
C ALA A 86 2.52 0.52 1.29
N ALA A 87 3.80 0.38 0.91
CA ALA A 87 4.44 1.25 -0.07
C ALA A 87 3.76 1.20 -1.45
N ILE A 88 3.45 -0.01 -1.94
CA ILE A 88 2.76 -0.21 -3.22
C ILE A 88 1.36 0.43 -3.18
N PHE A 89 0.60 0.20 -2.11
CA PHE A 89 -0.71 0.84 -1.93
C PHE A 89 -0.62 2.36 -1.76
N GLY A 90 0.46 2.87 -1.18
CA GLY A 90 0.78 4.29 -1.14
C GLY A 90 0.87 4.90 -2.55
N ILE A 91 1.61 4.27 -3.46
CA ILE A 91 1.69 4.72 -4.87
C ILE A 91 0.32 4.65 -5.55
N PHE A 92 -0.40 3.53 -5.37
CA PHE A 92 -1.74 3.38 -5.95
C PHE A 92 -2.73 4.43 -5.44
N SER A 93 -2.62 4.84 -4.16
CA SER A 93 -3.47 5.88 -3.59
C SER A 93 -3.33 7.22 -4.32
N VAL A 94 -2.10 7.59 -4.72
CA VAL A 94 -1.83 8.84 -5.47
C VAL A 94 -2.48 8.79 -6.85
N ILE A 95 -2.36 7.65 -7.54
CA ILE A 95 -2.97 7.43 -8.85
C ILE A 95 -4.51 7.49 -8.75
N LEU A 96 -5.09 6.78 -7.77
CA LEU A 96 -6.53 6.78 -7.53
C LEU A 96 -7.04 8.19 -7.19
N PHE A 97 -6.32 8.91 -6.33
CA PHE A 97 -6.68 10.27 -5.96
C PHE A 97 -6.69 11.22 -7.16
N TYR A 98 -5.73 11.08 -8.08
CA TYR A 98 -5.74 11.84 -9.34
C TYR A 98 -6.99 11.55 -10.18
N PHE A 99 -7.37 10.27 -10.34
CA PHE A 99 -8.57 9.91 -11.10
C PHE A 99 -9.86 10.40 -10.45
N VAL A 100 -10.00 10.24 -9.13
CA VAL A 100 -11.15 10.75 -8.38
C VAL A 100 -11.24 12.27 -8.50
N SER A 101 -10.14 12.98 -8.28
CA SER A 101 -10.09 14.44 -8.42
C SER A 101 -10.49 14.88 -9.82
N ARG A 102 -9.95 14.22 -10.85
CA ARG A 102 -10.31 14.50 -12.24
C ARG A 102 -11.80 14.28 -12.50
N LEU A 103 -12.40 13.21 -11.96
CA LEU A 103 -13.83 12.94 -12.10
C LEU A 103 -14.68 14.02 -11.42
N SER A 104 -14.31 14.40 -10.19
CA SER A 104 -15.05 15.38 -9.39
C SER A 104 -15.02 16.79 -9.98
N PHE A 105 -13.87 17.24 -10.51
CA PHE A 105 -13.72 18.60 -11.03
C PHE A 105 -14.04 18.75 -12.53
N ARG A 106 -14.11 17.65 -13.29
CA ARG A 106 -14.49 17.68 -14.72
C ARG A 106 -15.94 18.14 -14.93
N SER A 107 -16.83 17.92 -13.97
CA SER A 107 -18.24 18.33 -14.05
C SER A 107 -18.47 19.83 -13.85
N ARG A 108 -17.51 20.56 -13.27
CA ARG A 108 -17.60 22.01 -13.03
C ARG A 108 -17.21 22.85 -14.24
N LEU A 109 -16.26 22.38 -15.06
CA LEU A 109 -15.77 23.12 -16.23
C LEU A 109 -16.72 23.10 -17.45
N SER A 110 -17.79 22.29 -17.43
CA SER A 110 -18.77 22.20 -18.53
C SER A 110 -20.11 22.87 -18.20
N ARG A 111 -20.18 23.61 -17.09
CA ARG A 111 -21.39 24.33 -16.63
C ARG A 111 -21.23 25.85 -16.67
N GLU A 112 -20.12 26.34 -17.22
CA GLU A 112 -19.92 27.72 -17.67
C GLU A 112 -19.81 27.71 -19.19
#